data_AF-A0A653TQ37-F1
#
_entry.id   AF-A0A653TQ37-F1
#
_cell.length_a   1.000
_cell.length_b   1.000
_cell.length_c   1.000
_cell.angle_alpha   90.00
_cell.angle_beta   90.00
_cell.angle_gamma   90.00
#
_symmetry.space_group_name_H-M   'P 1'
#
loop_
_entity.id
_entity.type
_entity.pdbx_description
1 polymer ?
#
loop_
_entity_poly.entity_id
_entity_poly.type
_entity_poly.pdbx_seq_one_letter_code
_entity_poly.pdbx_strand_id
1 'polypeptide(L)'
;MLFLIVLISCISIGSRMASVNLGVFLLGVYLQKKNNKNYFILFSIVILLIFFGYNISLRSESHQHGLIPYILITLEKPEIIFKYIYKNLYYNFVFGFYATADTVEYYSSNIDKNLLISLNPLPGRFAGWYKIAEKMRLNIFAPYTGIGELYKTPIFFFFYWVIIGFYFTTLDLKIKKFFLEKKYILSLVQLLFIVMFCVLIYEYNFRSSNRFIYYSLILFFLYYIKYQNGKLYIKR
;
A
#
# COMPACT_ATOMS: atom_id res chain seq x y z
N MET A 1 3.39 27.45 -8.06
CA MET A 1 2.03 27.96 -7.81
C MET A 1 0.98 26.86 -7.78
N LEU A 2 0.76 26.11 -8.88
CA LEU A 2 -0.23 25.02 -8.94
C LEU A 2 -0.06 23.97 -7.83
N PHE A 3 1.17 23.55 -7.53
CA PHE A 3 1.47 22.63 -6.43
C PHE A 3 0.95 23.12 -5.07
N LEU A 4 1.19 24.40 -4.75
CA LEU A 4 0.76 24.99 -3.47
C LEU A 4 -0.75 25.02 -3.36
N ILE A 5 -1.45 25.37 -4.45
CA ILE A 5 -2.92 25.35 -4.50
C ILE A 5 -3.44 23.94 -4.21
N VAL A 6 -2.92 22.94 -4.95
CA VAL A 6 -3.33 21.54 -4.79
C VAL A 6 -3.02 21.02 -3.38
N LEU A 7 -1.85 21.36 -2.82
CA LEU A 7 -1.46 20.97 -1.48
C LEU A 7 -2.39 21.59 -0.43
N ILE A 8 -2.64 22.89 -0.51
CA ILE A 8 -3.54 23.62 0.40
C ILE A 8 -4.96 23.07 0.31
N SER A 9 -5.47 22.79 -0.89
CA SER A 9 -6.79 22.16 -1.06
C SER A 9 -6.84 20.77 -0.44
N CYS A 10 -5.81 19.94 -0.63
CA CYS A 10 -5.76 18.60 -0.04
C CYS A 10 -5.68 18.63 1.49
N ILE A 11 -4.91 19.57 2.07
CA ILE A 11 -4.87 19.81 3.51
C ILE A 11 -6.25 20.24 3.99
N SER A 12 -6.91 21.18 3.30
CA SER A 12 -8.22 21.71 3.70
C SER A 12 -9.32 20.64 3.75
N ILE A 13 -9.22 19.61 2.92
CA ILE A 13 -10.16 18.47 2.88
C ILE A 13 -9.76 17.38 3.91
N GLY A 14 -8.61 17.52 4.57
CA GLY A 14 -8.06 16.50 5.47
C GLY A 14 -7.74 15.21 4.73
N SER A 15 -7.25 15.32 3.49
CA SER A 15 -6.97 14.18 2.61
C SER A 15 -5.54 13.70 2.76
N ARG A 16 -5.35 12.37 2.83
CA ARG A 16 -4.02 11.72 2.77
C ARG A 16 -3.28 12.04 1.46
N MET A 17 -4.00 12.48 0.42
CA MET A 17 -3.40 12.94 -0.83
C MET A 17 -2.50 14.17 -0.65
N ALA A 18 -2.67 14.97 0.42
CA ALA A 18 -1.74 16.04 0.73
C ALA A 18 -0.31 15.52 0.89
N SER A 19 -0.14 14.44 1.65
CA SER A 19 1.16 13.82 1.90
C SER A 19 1.74 13.15 0.65
N VAL A 20 0.87 12.54 -0.18
CA VAL A 20 1.28 11.98 -1.48
C VAL A 20 1.79 13.08 -2.41
N ASN A 21 1.07 14.20 -2.51
CA ASN A 21 1.46 15.34 -3.32
C ASN A 21 2.80 15.94 -2.85
N LEU A 22 3.00 16.07 -1.53
CA LEU A 22 4.29 16.47 -0.97
C LEU A 22 5.40 15.48 -1.37
N GLY A 23 5.12 14.18 -1.34
CA GLY A 23 6.08 13.15 -1.75
C GLY A 23 6.49 13.26 -3.22
N VAL A 24 5.53 13.48 -4.11
CA VAL A 24 5.80 13.71 -5.55
C VAL A 24 6.64 14.97 -5.77
N PHE A 25 6.34 16.05 -5.04
CA PHE A 25 7.12 17.28 -5.12
C PHE A 25 8.57 17.07 -4.67
N LEU A 26 8.77 16.43 -3.51
CA LEU A 26 10.11 16.12 -3.00
C LEU A 26 10.88 15.20 -3.94
N LEU A 27 10.21 14.22 -4.56
CA LEU A 27 10.82 13.38 -5.59
C LEU A 27 11.27 14.21 -6.81
N GLY A 28 10.46 15.18 -7.25
CA GLY A 28 10.84 16.11 -8.32
C GLY A 28 12.10 16.92 -7.97
N VAL A 29 12.17 17.45 -6.75
CA VAL A 29 13.36 18.18 -6.25
C VAL A 29 14.58 17.26 -6.16
N TYR A 30 14.39 16.01 -5.70
CA TYR A 30 15.45 15.00 -5.63
C TYR A 30 16.07 14.74 -7.01
N LEU A 31 15.25 14.61 -8.05
CA LEU A 31 15.72 14.35 -9.42
C LEU A 31 16.58 15.51 -9.97
N GLN A 32 16.33 16.74 -9.53
CA GLN A 32 17.09 17.92 -9.95
C GLN A 32 18.38 18.15 -9.13
N LYS A 33 18.50 17.54 -7.95
CA LYS A 33 19.67 17.72 -7.08
C LYS A 33 20.90 17.02 -7.66
N LYS A 34 22.03 17.74 -7.75
CA LYS A 34 23.33 17.16 -8.16
C LYS A 34 24.14 16.61 -6.98
N ASN A 35 24.17 17.32 -5.84
CA ASN A 35 24.94 16.93 -4.65
C ASN A 35 24.03 16.63 -3.43
N ASN A 36 24.55 15.86 -2.46
CA ASN A 36 23.91 15.55 -1.17
C ASN A 36 22.52 14.87 -1.30
N LYS A 37 22.41 13.94 -2.24
CA LYS A 37 21.19 13.15 -2.50
C LYS A 37 20.74 12.34 -1.28
N ASN A 38 21.68 11.71 -0.57
CA ASN A 38 21.36 10.87 0.59
C ASN A 38 20.76 11.67 1.75
N TYR A 39 21.35 12.81 2.10
CA TYR A 39 20.80 13.71 3.12
C TYR A 39 19.42 14.25 2.73
N PHE A 40 19.21 14.56 1.44
CA PHE A 40 17.90 14.98 0.97
C PHE A 40 16.85 13.87 1.08
N ILE A 41 17.21 12.61 0.76
CA ILE A 41 16.32 11.46 0.94
C ILE A 41 15.94 11.32 2.42
N LEU A 42 16.93 11.33 3.32
CA LEU A 42 16.67 11.20 4.75
C LEU A 42 15.75 12.32 5.25
N PHE A 43 16.05 13.57 4.90
CA PHE A 43 15.20 14.72 5.20
C PHE A 43 13.77 14.56 4.64
N SER A 44 13.65 14.12 3.39
CA SER A 44 12.35 13.91 2.72
C SER A 44 11.52 12.82 3.39
N ILE A 45 12.16 11.74 3.84
CA ILE A 45 11.46 10.68 4.56
C ILE A 45 10.93 11.22 5.89
N VAL A 46 11.77 11.93 6.66
CA VAL A 46 11.37 12.49 7.96
C VAL A 46 10.23 13.50 7.80
N ILE A 47 10.33 14.43 6.84
CA ILE A 47 9.28 15.44 6.64
C ILE A 47 7.97 14.82 6.14
N LEU A 48 8.02 13.79 5.29
CA LEU A 48 6.82 13.08 4.84
C LEU A 48 6.14 12.33 5.97
N LEU A 49 6.90 11.66 6.82
CA LEU A 49 6.40 10.94 7.97
C LEU A 49 5.69 11.89 8.96
N ILE A 50 6.34 13.00 9.33
CA ILE A 50 5.76 14.01 10.22
C ILE A 50 4.51 14.62 9.58
N PHE A 51 4.58 15.01 8.30
CA PHE A 51 3.46 15.63 7.60
C PHE A 51 2.28 14.68 7.38
N PHE A 52 2.55 13.39 7.19
CA PHE A 52 1.50 12.37 7.13
C PHE A 52 0.81 12.21 8.47
N GLY A 53 1.58 12.07 9.56
CA GLY A 53 1.03 12.05 10.92
C GLY A 53 0.17 13.28 11.20
N TYR A 54 0.66 14.47 10.83
CA TYR A 54 -0.03 15.74 11.03
C TYR A 54 -1.37 15.82 10.31
N ASN A 55 -1.43 15.44 9.02
CA ASN A 55 -2.69 15.46 8.27
C ASN A 55 -3.75 14.52 8.87
N ILE A 56 -3.32 13.36 9.39
CA ILE A 56 -4.24 12.45 10.09
C ILE A 56 -4.72 13.06 11.40
N SER A 57 -3.82 13.66 12.19
CA SER A 57 -4.16 14.32 13.46
C SER A 57 -5.20 15.44 13.27
N LEU A 58 -5.03 16.26 12.24
CA LEU A 58 -5.99 17.32 11.91
C LEU A 58 -7.38 16.74 11.63
N ARG A 59 -7.46 15.65 10.87
CA ARG A 59 -8.72 14.99 10.54
C ARG A 59 -9.38 14.35 11.75
N SER A 60 -8.62 13.76 12.66
CA SER A 60 -9.18 13.09 13.85
C SER A 60 -9.74 14.07 14.87
N GLU A 61 -9.16 15.26 14.99
CA GLU A 61 -9.54 16.24 16.01
C GLU A 61 -10.59 17.25 15.53
N SER A 62 -10.78 17.42 14.22
CA SER A 62 -11.76 18.37 13.71
C SER A 62 -13.13 17.74 13.50
N HIS A 63 -14.17 18.34 14.07
CA HIS A 63 -15.55 18.10 13.64
C HIS A 63 -15.91 18.83 12.33
N GLN A 64 -15.09 19.81 11.91
CA GLN A 64 -15.26 20.60 10.70
C GLN A 64 -13.99 20.58 9.84
N HIS A 65 -14.14 20.40 8.53
CA HIS A 65 -13.04 20.39 7.58
C HIS A 65 -12.81 21.79 7.00
N GLY A 66 -11.54 22.21 6.90
CA GLY A 66 -11.16 23.44 6.22
C GLY A 66 -9.82 23.96 6.69
N LEU A 67 -9.21 24.84 5.90
CA LEU A 67 -7.92 25.44 6.25
C LEU A 67 -7.97 26.20 7.58
N ILE A 68 -9.01 27.03 7.77
CA ILE A 68 -9.16 27.85 8.97
C ILE A 68 -9.37 26.98 10.22
N PRO A 69 -10.33 26.03 10.25
CA PRO A 69 -10.45 25.08 11.36
C PRO A 69 -9.15 24.36 11.70
N TYR A 70 -8.39 23.93 10.69
CA TYR A 70 -7.12 23.24 10.90
C TYR A 70 -6.02 24.14 11.46
N ILE A 71 -5.93 25.39 11.01
CA ILE A 71 -5.00 26.36 11.59
C ILE A 71 -5.35 26.62 13.05
N LEU A 72 -6.63 26.81 13.38
CA LEU A 72 -7.08 27.04 14.75
C LEU A 72 -6.73 25.86 15.66
N ILE A 73 -7.02 24.62 15.26
CA ILE A 73 -6.65 23.42 16.04
C ILE A 73 -5.13 23.34 16.24
N THR A 74 -4.35 23.75 15.23
CA THR A 74 -2.88 23.76 15.31
C THR A 74 -2.35 24.76 16.32
N LEU A 75 -2.99 25.92 16.43
CA LEU A 75 -2.60 26.97 17.36
C LEU A 75 -3.14 26.71 18.78
N GLU A 76 -4.37 26.22 18.90
CA GLU A 76 -5.06 26.03 20.18
C GLU A 76 -4.66 24.72 20.88
N LYS A 77 -4.37 23.66 20.11
CA LYS A 77 -4.13 22.30 20.62
C LYS A 77 -2.86 21.65 20.03
N PRO A 78 -1.70 22.32 20.04
CA PRO A 78 -0.47 21.79 19.45
C PRO A 78 -0.03 20.48 20.09
N GLU A 79 -0.15 20.35 21.42
CA GLU A 79 0.24 19.15 22.17
C GLU A 79 -0.51 17.89 21.71
N ILE A 80 -1.81 18.05 21.43
CA ILE A 80 -2.66 16.97 20.94
C ILE A 80 -2.21 16.53 19.55
N ILE A 81 -1.93 17.49 18.66
CA ILE A 81 -1.41 17.20 17.33
C ILE A 81 -0.07 16.46 17.39
N PHE A 82 0.87 16.90 18.23
CA PHE A 82 2.15 16.22 18.42
C PHE A 82 1.94 14.79 18.93
N LYS A 83 1.10 14.60 19.95
CA LYS A 83 0.75 13.27 20.47
C LYS A 83 0.21 12.36 19.37
N TYR A 84 -0.68 12.85 18.52
CA TYR A 84 -1.21 12.06 17.41
C TYR A 84 -0.20 11.84 16.28
N ILE A 85 0.71 12.77 16.01
CA ILE A 85 1.81 12.53 15.06
C ILE A 85 2.65 11.34 15.54
N TYR A 86 3.10 11.37 16.80
CA TYR A 86 3.86 10.26 17.39
C TYR A 86 3.07 8.97 17.41
N LYS A 87 1.80 9.02 17.83
CA LYS A 87 0.91 7.86 17.80
C LYS A 87 0.78 7.30 16.39
N ASN A 88 0.50 8.13 15.38
CA ASN A 88 0.34 7.67 14.01
C ASN A 88 1.64 7.11 13.43
N LEU A 89 2.80 7.70 13.74
CA LEU A 89 4.10 7.14 13.37
C LEU A 89 4.31 5.77 14.03
N TYR A 90 4.13 5.70 15.35
CA TYR A 90 4.23 4.45 16.11
C TYR A 90 3.28 3.39 15.55
N TYR A 91 2.00 3.74 15.31
CA TYR A 91 1.03 2.83 14.73
C TYR A 91 1.46 2.39 13.32
N ASN A 92 1.87 3.28 12.41
CA ASN A 92 2.25 2.86 11.06
C ASN A 92 3.41 1.85 11.04
N PHE A 93 4.34 1.91 12.00
CA PHE A 93 5.46 0.95 12.07
C PHE A 93 5.16 -0.29 12.92
N VAL A 94 4.46 -0.12 14.04
CA VAL A 94 4.31 -1.17 15.07
C VAL A 94 2.95 -1.87 14.99
N PHE A 95 1.91 -1.20 14.46
CA PHE A 95 0.57 -1.80 14.34
C PHE A 95 0.60 -3.07 13.51
N GLY A 96 1.32 -3.11 12.39
CA GLY A 96 1.44 -4.31 11.57
C GLY A 96 2.00 -5.50 12.34
N PHE A 97 2.93 -5.26 13.28
CA PHE A 97 3.48 -6.31 14.15
C PHE A 97 2.44 -6.82 15.16
N TYR A 98 1.80 -5.92 15.92
CA TYR A 98 0.79 -6.32 16.91
C TYR A 98 -0.44 -6.97 16.25
N ALA A 99 -0.95 -6.37 15.18
CA ALA A 99 -2.08 -6.94 14.43
C ALA A 99 -1.72 -8.33 13.87
N THR A 100 -0.47 -8.55 13.49
CA THR A 100 0.00 -9.88 13.08
C THR A 100 0.06 -10.85 14.25
N ALA A 101 0.62 -10.46 15.39
CA ALA A 101 0.65 -11.28 16.58
C ALA A 101 -0.77 -11.68 17.02
N ASP A 102 -1.68 -10.71 17.11
CA ASP A 102 -3.08 -10.95 17.46
C ASP A 102 -3.78 -11.82 16.40
N THR A 103 -3.48 -11.62 15.11
CA THR A 103 -4.01 -12.50 14.05
C THR A 103 -3.54 -13.94 14.29
N VAL A 104 -2.26 -14.14 14.59
CA VAL A 104 -1.72 -15.46 14.92
C VAL A 104 -2.31 -16.00 16.22
N GLU A 105 -2.75 -15.19 17.16
CA GLU A 105 -3.42 -15.70 18.36
C GLU A 105 -4.87 -16.09 18.07
N TYR A 106 -5.66 -15.16 17.52
CA TYR A 106 -7.12 -15.29 17.44
C TYR A 106 -7.63 -16.01 16.17
N TYR A 107 -6.86 -16.02 15.09
CA TYR A 107 -7.27 -16.69 13.84
C TYR A 107 -7.12 -18.21 13.95
N SER A 108 -8.20 -18.90 14.31
CA SER A 108 -8.14 -20.33 14.67
C SER A 108 -9.18 -21.23 13.99
N SER A 109 -10.25 -20.66 13.41
CA SER A 109 -11.38 -21.45 12.89
C SER A 109 -11.48 -21.42 11.36
N ASN A 110 -11.83 -22.57 10.76
CA ASN A 110 -12.06 -22.75 9.32
C ASN A 110 -10.89 -22.28 8.42
N ILE A 111 -9.65 -22.44 8.90
CA ILE A 111 -8.44 -21.91 8.26
C ILE A 111 -8.34 -22.32 6.77
N ASP A 112 -8.51 -23.60 6.45
CA ASP A 112 -8.40 -24.10 5.07
C ASP A 112 -9.46 -23.52 4.14
N LYS A 113 -10.71 -23.47 4.61
CA LYS A 113 -11.83 -22.90 3.84
C LYS A 113 -11.63 -21.41 3.60
N ASN A 114 -11.20 -20.69 4.63
CA ASN A 114 -10.92 -19.25 4.54
C ASN A 114 -9.74 -19.00 3.59
N LEU A 115 -8.70 -19.83 3.64
CA LEU A 115 -7.56 -19.75 2.72
C LEU A 115 -8.00 -19.92 1.26
N LEU A 116 -8.83 -20.92 0.96
CA LEU A 116 -9.38 -21.12 -0.39
C LEU A 116 -10.22 -19.93 -0.86
N ILE A 117 -11.05 -19.36 0.02
CA ILE A 117 -11.82 -18.15 -0.27
C ILE A 117 -10.88 -16.97 -0.52
N SER A 118 -9.80 -16.84 0.25
CA SER A 118 -8.83 -15.76 0.12
C SER A 118 -8.00 -15.86 -1.17
N LEU A 119 -7.68 -17.08 -1.61
CA LEU A 119 -6.97 -17.34 -2.87
C LEU A 119 -7.88 -17.19 -4.10
N ASN A 120 -9.20 -17.27 -3.97
CA ASN A 120 -10.05 -17.22 -5.16
C ASN A 120 -9.99 -15.83 -5.85
N PRO A 121 -9.55 -15.72 -7.12
CA PRO A 121 -9.41 -14.44 -7.82
C PRO A 121 -10.77 -13.78 -8.18
N LEU A 122 -11.87 -14.52 -8.09
CA LEU A 122 -13.21 -14.01 -8.42
C LEU A 122 -13.63 -12.87 -7.46
N PRO A 123 -14.58 -12.01 -7.89
CA PRO A 123 -15.18 -11.00 -7.02
C PRO A 123 -15.72 -11.57 -5.71
N GLY A 124 -15.75 -10.74 -4.65
CA GLY A 124 -16.11 -11.15 -3.28
C GLY A 124 -17.44 -11.91 -3.17
N ARG A 125 -18.44 -11.52 -3.96
CA ARG A 125 -19.76 -12.17 -3.98
C ARG A 125 -19.68 -13.62 -4.44
N PHE A 126 -18.92 -13.89 -5.51
CA PHE A 126 -18.80 -15.23 -6.09
C PHE A 126 -17.85 -16.13 -5.29
N ALA A 127 -16.81 -15.56 -4.68
CA ALA A 127 -15.90 -16.28 -3.81
C ALA A 127 -16.49 -16.59 -2.41
N GLY A 128 -17.66 -16.04 -2.06
CA GLY A 128 -18.25 -16.20 -0.73
C GLY A 128 -17.60 -15.34 0.36
N TRP A 129 -16.77 -14.35 -0.01
CA TRP A 129 -16.03 -13.49 0.93
C TRP A 129 -16.94 -12.78 1.93
N TYR A 130 -18.06 -12.23 1.48
CA TYR A 130 -18.96 -11.47 2.35
C TYR A 130 -19.63 -12.32 3.43
N LYS A 131 -19.60 -13.65 3.32
CA LYS A 131 -20.07 -14.57 4.37
C LYS A 131 -19.09 -14.71 5.53
N ILE A 132 -17.81 -14.42 5.31
CA ILE A 132 -16.74 -14.57 6.31
C ILE A 132 -16.09 -13.25 6.70
N ALA A 133 -16.26 -12.18 5.90
CA ALA A 133 -15.53 -10.92 6.03
C ALA A 133 -15.67 -10.23 7.40
N GLU A 134 -16.79 -10.42 8.10
CA GLU A 134 -16.98 -9.88 9.46
C GLU A 134 -16.18 -10.67 10.50
N LYS A 135 -16.02 -11.98 10.30
CA LYS A 135 -15.23 -12.88 11.16
C LYS A 135 -13.73 -12.83 10.88
N MET A 136 -13.32 -12.25 9.74
CA MET A 136 -11.92 -12.09 9.33
C MET A 136 -11.33 -10.78 9.87
N ARG A 137 -11.62 -10.46 11.13
CA ARG A 137 -11.25 -9.18 11.77
C ARG A 137 -10.85 -9.37 13.23
N LEU A 138 -9.88 -8.57 13.67
CA LEU A 138 -9.53 -8.40 15.07
C LEU A 138 -10.60 -7.59 15.82
N ASN A 139 -11.10 -6.54 15.17
CA ASN A 139 -12.19 -5.70 15.67
C ASN A 139 -12.90 -5.01 14.49
N ILE A 140 -13.85 -4.13 14.77
CA ILE A 140 -14.62 -3.43 13.74
C ILE A 140 -13.74 -2.59 12.78
N PHE A 141 -12.57 -2.13 13.22
CA PHE A 141 -11.66 -1.28 12.45
C PHE A 141 -10.48 -2.04 11.83
N ALA A 142 -10.05 -3.15 12.43
CA ALA A 142 -8.85 -3.87 12.07
C ALA A 142 -9.18 -5.27 11.52
N PRO A 143 -8.88 -5.55 10.23
CA PRO A 143 -8.95 -6.91 9.72
C PRO A 143 -7.83 -7.78 10.31
N TYR A 144 -7.94 -9.09 10.16
CA TYR A 144 -6.75 -9.95 10.30
C TYR A 144 -5.71 -9.58 9.24
N THR A 145 -4.43 -9.73 9.59
CA THR A 145 -3.32 -9.47 8.66
C THR A 145 -3.05 -10.70 7.79
N GLY A 146 -2.75 -10.48 6.52
CA GLY A 146 -2.55 -11.60 5.59
C GLY A 146 -1.31 -12.43 5.92
N ILE A 147 -0.25 -11.81 6.45
CA ILE A 147 0.92 -12.54 6.95
C ILE A 147 0.56 -13.45 8.14
N GLY A 148 -0.27 -12.98 9.07
CA GLY A 148 -0.75 -13.77 10.20
C GLY A 148 -1.70 -14.89 9.78
N GLU A 149 -2.58 -14.63 8.81
CA GLU A 149 -3.44 -15.65 8.21
C GLU A 149 -2.62 -16.78 7.58
N LEU A 150 -1.59 -16.46 6.80
CA LEU A 150 -0.74 -17.45 6.15
C LEU A 150 0.06 -18.26 7.17
N TYR A 151 0.54 -17.64 8.25
CA TYR A 151 1.33 -18.32 9.28
C TYR A 151 0.59 -19.50 9.92
N LYS A 152 -0.75 -19.42 10.01
CA LYS A 152 -1.60 -20.53 10.48
C LYS A 152 -1.62 -21.75 9.57
N THR A 153 -1.05 -21.65 8.38
CA THR A 153 -0.89 -22.73 7.40
C THR A 153 0.58 -22.92 7.05
N PRO A 154 1.43 -23.46 7.94
CA PRO A 154 2.89 -23.39 7.81
C PRO A 154 3.44 -24.02 6.52
N ILE A 155 2.87 -25.14 6.07
CA ILE A 155 3.26 -25.78 4.81
C ILE A 155 2.93 -24.86 3.63
N PHE A 156 1.70 -24.34 3.58
CA PHE A 156 1.28 -23.42 2.53
C PHE A 156 2.08 -22.12 2.57
N PHE A 157 2.33 -21.56 3.76
CA PHE A 157 3.16 -20.37 3.98
C PHE A 157 4.52 -20.52 3.31
N PHE A 158 5.21 -21.64 3.55
CA PHE A 158 6.52 -21.90 2.97
C PHE A 158 6.46 -21.92 1.44
N PHE A 159 5.59 -22.75 0.86
CA PHE A 159 5.48 -22.85 -0.59
C PHE A 159 5.03 -21.55 -1.25
N TYR A 160 4.08 -20.85 -0.62
CA TYR A 160 3.59 -19.58 -1.10
C TYR A 160 4.72 -18.54 -1.20
N TRP A 161 5.56 -18.41 -0.17
CA TRP A 161 6.68 -17.46 -0.21
C TRP A 161 7.79 -17.85 -1.18
N VAL A 162 8.04 -19.16 -1.36
CA VAL A 162 8.95 -19.63 -2.42
C VAL A 162 8.42 -19.22 -3.79
N ILE A 163 7.13 -19.45 -4.07
CA ILE A 163 6.49 -19.07 -5.34
C ILE A 163 6.53 -17.56 -5.54
N ILE A 164 6.20 -16.77 -4.51
CA ILE A 164 6.24 -15.31 -4.56
C ILE A 164 7.68 -14.81 -4.79
N GLY A 165 8.68 -15.44 -4.19
CA GLY A 165 10.10 -15.13 -4.42
C GLY A 165 10.48 -15.31 -5.89
N PHE A 166 10.20 -16.48 -6.48
CA PHE A 166 10.44 -16.72 -7.90
C PHE A 166 9.67 -15.75 -8.80
N TYR A 167 8.43 -15.44 -8.43
CA TYR A 167 7.60 -14.48 -9.14
C TYR A 167 8.22 -13.08 -9.12
N PHE A 168 8.69 -12.60 -7.97
CA PHE A 168 9.30 -11.27 -7.83
C PHE A 168 10.61 -11.16 -8.59
N THR A 169 11.46 -12.18 -8.54
CA THR A 169 12.69 -12.22 -9.36
C THR A 169 12.36 -12.14 -10.84
N THR A 170 11.35 -12.89 -11.28
CA THR A 170 10.90 -12.85 -12.68
C THR A 170 10.38 -11.47 -13.08
N LEU A 171 9.57 -10.84 -12.22
CA LEU A 171 9.05 -9.51 -12.47
C LEU A 171 10.15 -8.44 -12.50
N ASP A 172 11.13 -8.47 -11.60
CA ASP A 172 12.23 -7.50 -11.60
C ASP A 172 12.99 -7.49 -12.94
N LEU A 173 13.34 -8.69 -13.44
CA LEU A 173 13.98 -8.83 -14.75
C LEU A 173 13.11 -8.29 -15.89
N LYS A 174 11.79 -8.49 -15.82
CA LYS A 174 10.85 -8.00 -16.83
C LYS A 174 10.62 -6.49 -16.76
N ILE A 175 10.53 -5.93 -15.55
CA ILE A 175 10.42 -4.49 -15.31
C ILE A 175 11.64 -3.78 -15.90
N LYS A 176 12.85 -4.27 -15.62
CA LYS A 176 14.09 -3.74 -16.23
C LYS A 176 14.03 -3.76 -17.75
N LYS A 177 13.58 -4.87 -18.34
CA LYS A 177 13.38 -4.98 -19.79
C LYS A 177 12.34 -3.99 -20.32
N PHE A 178 11.21 -3.82 -19.63
CA PHE A 178 10.18 -2.86 -20.02
C PHE A 178 10.69 -1.41 -19.98
N PHE A 179 11.53 -1.06 -19.01
CA PHE A 179 12.20 0.24 -18.97
C PHE A 179 13.11 0.47 -20.19
N LEU A 180 13.89 -0.53 -20.60
CA LEU A 180 14.73 -0.46 -21.81
C LEU A 180 13.89 -0.32 -23.09
N GLU A 181 12.74 -0.99 -23.15
CA GLU A 181 11.76 -0.88 -24.24
C GLU A 181 10.89 0.39 -24.16
N LYS A 182 11.21 1.34 -23.27
CA LYS A 182 10.46 2.59 -23.04
C LYS A 182 9.00 2.41 -22.62
N LYS A 183 8.64 1.24 -22.07
CA LYS A 183 7.31 0.92 -21.52
C LYS A 183 7.20 1.32 -20.05
N TYR A 184 7.42 2.61 -19.78
CA TYR A 184 7.53 3.12 -18.42
C TYR A 184 6.25 2.93 -17.60
N ILE A 185 5.09 3.23 -18.18
CA ILE A 185 3.80 3.11 -17.48
C ILE A 185 3.57 1.67 -17.02
N LEU A 186 3.78 0.69 -17.90
CA LEU A 186 3.63 -0.73 -17.56
C LEU A 186 4.59 -1.14 -16.43
N SER A 187 5.83 -0.68 -16.51
CA SER A 187 6.87 -0.95 -15.50
C SER A 187 6.49 -0.37 -14.14
N LEU A 188 6.02 0.87 -14.11
CA LEU A 188 5.60 1.58 -12.90
C LEU A 188 4.36 0.95 -12.27
N VAL A 189 3.37 0.57 -13.07
CA VAL A 189 2.16 -0.11 -12.56
C VAL A 189 2.50 -1.48 -11.96
N GLN A 190 3.39 -2.25 -12.61
CA GLN A 190 3.85 -3.54 -12.06
C GLN A 190 4.59 -3.36 -10.74
N LEU A 191 5.53 -2.40 -10.69
CA LEU A 191 6.23 -2.06 -9.45
C LEU A 191 5.25 -1.65 -8.34
N LEU A 192 4.25 -0.82 -8.69
CA LEU A 192 3.22 -0.39 -7.75
C LEU A 192 2.44 -1.57 -7.16
N PHE A 193 2.03 -2.54 -7.98
CA PHE A 193 1.32 -3.73 -7.47
C PHE A 193 2.17 -4.56 -6.51
N ILE A 194 3.47 -4.74 -6.80
CA ILE A 194 4.40 -5.46 -5.90
C ILE A 194 4.52 -4.71 -4.57
N VAL A 195 4.76 -3.40 -4.62
CA VAL A 195 4.88 -2.57 -3.41
C VAL A 195 3.59 -2.60 -2.59
N MET A 196 2.44 -2.48 -3.25
CA MET A 196 1.13 -2.57 -2.60
C MET A 196 0.92 -3.93 -1.93
N PHE A 197 1.30 -5.04 -2.57
CA PHE A 197 1.27 -6.34 -1.92
C PHE A 197 2.16 -6.39 -0.67
N CYS A 198 3.42 -5.95 -0.79
CA CYS A 198 4.39 -5.99 0.30
C CYS A 198 3.97 -5.16 1.52
N VAL A 199 3.31 -4.03 1.32
CA VAL A 199 2.79 -3.20 2.42
C VAL A 199 1.50 -3.81 2.98
N LEU A 200 0.53 -4.11 2.13
CA LEU A 200 -0.82 -4.47 2.56
C LEU A 200 -0.90 -5.87 3.16
N ILE A 201 0.05 -6.77 2.91
CA ILE A 201 0.08 -8.10 3.55
C ILE A 201 0.20 -8.00 5.09
N TYR A 202 0.76 -6.91 5.61
CA TYR A 202 0.89 -6.66 7.06
C TYR A 202 -0.30 -5.91 7.67
N GLU A 203 -1.12 -5.24 6.86
CA GLU A 203 -2.20 -4.37 7.35
C GLU A 203 -3.61 -4.89 7.03
N TYR A 204 -3.74 -5.69 5.98
CA TYR A 204 -5.01 -6.17 5.46
C TYR A 204 -5.01 -7.68 5.33
N ASN A 205 -6.22 -8.25 5.23
CA ASN A 205 -6.40 -9.68 5.05
C ASN A 205 -5.69 -10.22 3.80
N PHE A 206 -5.39 -11.51 3.84
CA PHE A 206 -4.65 -12.20 2.79
C PHE A 206 -5.33 -12.06 1.42
N ARG A 207 -6.67 -12.11 1.38
CA ARG A 207 -7.43 -11.91 0.15
C ARG A 207 -7.18 -10.54 -0.50
N SER A 208 -7.26 -9.47 0.29
CA SER A 208 -7.15 -8.10 -0.20
C SER A 208 -5.74 -7.81 -0.70
N SER A 209 -4.72 -8.25 0.03
CA SER A 209 -3.32 -8.09 -0.34
C SER A 209 -2.97 -8.96 -1.55
N ASN A 210 -3.34 -10.25 -1.57
CA ASN A 210 -3.01 -11.17 -2.65
C ASN A 210 -3.62 -10.78 -4.02
N ARG A 211 -4.71 -10.00 -4.05
CA ARG A 211 -5.25 -9.46 -5.31
C ARG A 211 -4.26 -8.65 -6.12
N PHE A 212 -3.31 -7.97 -5.48
CA PHE A 212 -2.29 -7.23 -6.19
C PHE A 212 -1.34 -8.15 -6.97
N ILE A 213 -1.12 -9.38 -6.49
CA ILE A 213 -0.43 -10.43 -7.25
C ILE A 213 -1.27 -10.83 -8.48
N TYR A 214 -2.58 -11.04 -8.33
CA TYR A 214 -3.46 -11.35 -9.46
C TYR A 214 -3.50 -10.23 -10.51
N TYR A 215 -3.61 -8.97 -10.09
CA TYR A 215 -3.60 -7.84 -11.01
C TYR A 215 -2.27 -7.73 -11.75
N SER A 216 -1.16 -7.97 -11.05
CA SER A 216 0.18 -8.02 -11.63
C SER A 216 0.31 -9.14 -12.66
N LEU A 217 -0.18 -10.36 -12.34
CA LEU A 217 -0.20 -11.51 -13.24
C LEU A 217 -1.07 -11.27 -14.48
N ILE A 218 -2.27 -10.76 -14.31
CA ILE A 218 -3.19 -10.45 -15.42
C ILE A 218 -2.56 -9.41 -16.35
N LEU A 219 -2.01 -8.34 -15.80
CA LEU A 219 -1.36 -7.30 -16.58
C LEU A 219 -0.15 -7.85 -17.35
N PHE A 220 0.63 -8.73 -16.73
CA PHE A 220 1.75 -9.41 -17.37
C PHE A 220 1.29 -10.34 -18.51
N PHE A 221 0.23 -11.11 -18.28
CA PHE A 221 -0.35 -12.02 -19.27
C PHE A 221 -0.93 -11.27 -20.49
N LEU A 222 -1.68 -10.19 -20.26
CA LEU A 222 -2.21 -9.34 -21.34
C LEU A 222 -1.08 -8.75 -22.19
N TYR A 223 0.01 -8.32 -21.56
CA TYR A 223 1.19 -7.86 -22.27
C TYR A 223 1.81 -8.97 -23.14
N TYR A 224 1.92 -10.19 -22.58
CA TYR A 224 2.49 -11.32 -23.31
C TYR A 224 1.68 -11.67 -24.56
N ILE A 225 0.34 -11.71 -24.46
CA ILE A 225 -0.55 -11.95 -25.62
C ILE A 225 -0.34 -10.87 -26.69
N LYS A 226 -0.34 -9.59 -26.29
CA LYS A 226 -0.14 -8.48 -27.23
C LYS A 226 1.21 -8.55 -27.94
N TYR A 227 2.26 -8.93 -27.21
CA TYR A 227 3.61 -9.06 -27.77
C TYR A 227 3.72 -10.20 -28.78
N GLN A 228 3.10 -11.35 -28.52
CA GLN A 228 3.07 -12.48 -29.46
C GLN A 228 2.33 -12.12 -30.75
N ASN A 229 1.18 -11.47 -30.63
CA ASN A 229 0.41 -11.02 -31.79
C ASN A 229 1.18 -9.99 -32.63
N GLY A 230 1.90 -9.06 -31.99
CA GLY A 230 2.75 -8.09 -32.70
C GLY A 230 3.89 -8.71 -33.51
N LYS A 231 4.47 -9.83 -33.07
CA LYS A 231 5.48 -10.57 -33.84
C LYS A 231 4.91 -11.32 -35.05
N LEU A 232 3.64 -11.74 -34.97
CA LEU A 232 2.94 -12.41 -36.08
C LEU A 232 2.68 -11.48 -37.26
N TYR A 233 2.51 -10.17 -37.02
CA TYR A 233 2.29 -9.18 -38.09
C TYR A 233 3.57 -8.72 -38.80
N ILE A 234 4.76 -8.91 -38.22
CA ILE A 234 6.04 -8.53 -38.84
C ILE A 234 6.61 -9.69 -39.68
N LYS A 235 6.00 -10.88 -39.63
CA LYS A 235 6.41 -12.09 -40.36
C LYS A 235 5.57 -12.38 -41.63
N ARG A 236 4.83 -11.40 -42.16
CA ARG A 236 4.14 -11.50 -43.46
C ARG A 236 4.77 -10.56 -44.46
#